data_AF-A0A2M7P9T2-F1
#
_entry.id   AF-A0A2M7P9T2-F1
#
_cell.length_a   1.000
_cell.length_b   1.000
_cell.length_c   1.000
_cell.angle_alpha   90.00
_cell.angle_beta   90.00
_cell.angle_gamma   90.00
#
_symmetry.space_group_name_H-M   'P 1'
#
loop_
_entity.id
_entity.type
_entity.pdbx_description
1 polymer ?
#
loop_
_entity_poly.entity_id
_entity_poly.type
_entity_poly.pdbx_seq_one_letter_code
_entity_poly.pdbx_strand_id
1 'polypeptide(L)'
;LLAGFKKGNSEPRNRDILNRFQEVSRVATLPLDEETAERYAVILDFLRLQGSPVPTNDLWIAAAAMQYGLVILSADRHFLKIP
;
A
#
# COMPACT_ATOMS: atom_id res chain seq x y z
N LEU A 1 -6.91 6.05 0.14
CA LEU A 1 -6.86 7.30 -0.67
C LEU A 1 -8.22 8.00 -0.80
N LEU A 2 -9.22 7.42 -1.49
CA LEU A 2 -10.51 8.09 -1.75
C LEU A 2 -11.26 8.53 -0.49
N ALA A 3 -11.20 7.73 0.57
CA ALA A 3 -11.73 8.11 1.89
C ALA A 3 -11.10 9.40 2.44
N GLY A 4 -9.80 9.61 2.19
CA GLY A 4 -9.10 10.85 2.56
C GLY A 4 -9.56 12.05 1.72
N PHE A 5 -9.77 11.85 0.42
CA PHE A 5 -10.28 12.91 -0.46
C PHE A 5 -11.69 13.35 -0.04
N LYS A 6 -12.58 12.39 0.23
CA LYS A 6 -13.94 12.63 0.69
C LYS A 6 -14.03 13.39 2.02
N LYS A 7 -13.04 13.19 2.91
CA LYS A 7 -12.96 13.89 4.20
C LYS A 7 -12.38 15.30 4.11
N GLY A 8 -11.81 15.68 2.95
CA GLY A 8 -11.19 16.99 2.75
C GLY A 8 -12.06 17.97 1.97
N ASN A 9 -11.67 19.24 1.97
CA ASN A 9 -12.40 20.33 1.28
C ASN A 9 -11.99 20.52 -0.19
N SER A 10 -11.20 19.62 -0.76
CA SER A 10 -10.62 19.77 -2.10
C SER A 10 -10.65 18.48 -2.93
N GLU A 11 -11.68 17.65 -2.74
CA GLU A 11 -11.84 16.38 -3.45
C GLU A 11 -11.65 16.51 -4.98
N PRO A 12 -12.29 17.46 -5.70
CA PRO A 12 -12.15 17.55 -7.16
C PRO A 12 -10.70 17.76 -7.59
N ARG A 13 -9.99 18.68 -6.90
CA ARG A 13 -8.58 18.96 -7.15
C ARG A 13 -7.69 17.75 -6.87
N ASN A 14 -7.93 17.06 -5.76
CA ASN A 14 -7.13 15.90 -5.38
C ASN A 14 -7.31 14.71 -6.36
N ARG A 15 -8.52 14.55 -6.91
CA ARG A 15 -8.79 13.57 -7.97
C ARG A 15 -8.09 13.92 -9.28
N ASP A 16 -8.12 15.17 -9.70
CA ASP A 16 -7.40 15.63 -10.91
C ASP A 16 -5.88 15.39 -10.77
N ILE A 17 -5.29 15.69 -9.61
CA ILE A 17 -3.88 15.39 -9.33
C ILE A 17 -3.59 13.89 -9.44
N LEU A 18 -4.43 13.04 -8.85
CA LEU A 18 -4.26 11.58 -8.94
C LEU A 18 -4.33 11.10 -10.39
N ASN A 19 -5.34 11.54 -11.14
CA ASN A 19 -5.56 11.11 -12.53
C ASN A 19 -4.34 11.45 -13.38
N ARG A 20 -3.84 12.70 -13.29
CA ARG A 20 -2.63 13.12 -14.01
C ARG A 20 -1.39 12.33 -13.63
N PHE A 21 -1.27 11.95 -12.35
CA PHE A 21 -0.16 11.11 -11.90
C PHE A 21 -0.24 9.70 -12.51
N GLN A 22 -1.45 9.12 -12.60
CA GLN A 22 -1.68 7.81 -13.19
C GLN A 22 -1.50 7.79 -14.72
N GLU A 23 -1.66 8.93 -15.39
CA GLU A 23 -1.41 9.07 -16.84
C GLU A 23 0.08 9.05 -17.21
N VAL A 24 0.99 9.20 -16.24
CA VAL A 24 2.43 9.10 -16.48
C VAL A 24 2.78 7.66 -16.88
N SER A 25 3.40 7.47 -18.05
CA SER A 25 3.69 6.13 -18.62
C SER A 25 4.51 5.18 -17.75
N ARG A 26 5.25 5.72 -16.77
CA ARG A 26 6.06 4.96 -15.80
C ARG A 26 5.29 4.58 -14.54
N VAL A 27 4.05 5.01 -14.41
CA VAL A 27 3.17 4.73 -13.27
C VAL A 27 2.20 3.64 -13.70
N ALA A 28 2.13 2.58 -12.89
CA ALA A 28 1.17 1.50 -13.08
C ALA A 28 0.42 1.25 -11.77
N THR A 29 -0.83 0.83 -11.89
CA THR A 29 -1.62 0.36 -10.74
C THR A 29 -1.55 -1.16 -10.71
N LEU A 30 -1.15 -1.72 -9.58
CA LEU A 30 -1.11 -3.16 -9.38
C LEU A 30 -2.48 -3.64 -8.90
N PRO A 31 -3.07 -4.67 -9.52
CA PRO A 31 -4.24 -5.33 -8.97
C PRO A 31 -3.85 -6.09 -7.69
N LEU A 32 -4.76 -6.11 -6.71
CA LEU A 32 -4.64 -6.98 -5.56
C LEU A 32 -5.55 -8.18 -5.78
N ASP A 33 -5.00 -9.37 -5.64
CA ASP A 33 -5.68 -10.64 -5.90
C ASP A 33 -5.47 -11.63 -4.73
N GLU A 34 -5.85 -12.88 -4.96
CA GLU A 34 -5.73 -13.95 -3.97
C GLU A 34 -4.27 -14.17 -3.53
N GLU A 35 -3.31 -14.07 -4.45
CA GLU A 35 -1.89 -14.19 -4.10
C GLU A 35 -1.45 -13.01 -3.22
N THR A 36 -1.90 -11.77 -3.50
CA THR A 36 -1.66 -10.65 -2.58
C THR A 36 -2.20 -10.97 -1.18
N ALA A 37 -3.41 -11.54 -1.09
CA ALA A 37 -4.04 -11.85 0.19
C ALA A 37 -3.28 -12.94 0.96
N GLU A 38 -2.69 -13.93 0.28
CA GLU A 38 -1.81 -14.92 0.90
C GLU A 38 -0.56 -14.26 1.48
N ARG A 39 0.12 -13.37 0.74
CA ARG A 39 1.28 -12.62 1.24
C ARG A 39 0.91 -11.75 2.45
N TYR A 40 -0.25 -11.10 2.40
CA TYR A 40 -0.79 -10.33 3.51
C TYR A 40 -0.91 -11.18 4.78
N ALA A 41 -1.49 -12.39 4.68
CA ALA A 41 -1.67 -13.28 5.82
C ALA A 41 -0.34 -13.70 6.45
N VAL A 42 0.66 -14.01 5.61
CA VAL A 42 2.03 -14.33 6.07
C VAL A 42 2.66 -13.17 6.83
N ILE A 43 2.61 -11.96 6.27
CA ILE A 43 3.21 -10.77 6.91
C ILE A 43 2.47 -10.45 8.22
N LEU A 44 1.14 -10.53 8.23
CA LEU A 44 0.34 -10.27 9.43
C LEU A 44 0.67 -11.26 10.55
N ASP A 45 0.77 -12.56 10.25
CA ASP A 45 1.12 -13.56 11.26
C ASP A 45 2.53 -13.35 11.81
N PHE A 46 3.50 -13.06 10.94
CA PHE A 46 4.85 -12.69 11.35
C PHE A 46 4.86 -11.52 12.33
N LEU A 47 4.20 -10.41 11.98
CA LEU A 47 4.16 -9.21 12.82
C LEU A 47 3.40 -9.45 14.14
N ARG A 48 2.36 -10.29 14.12
CA ARG A 48 1.63 -10.71 15.32
C ARG A 48 2.54 -11.48 16.26
N LEU A 49 3.30 -12.46 15.75
CA LEU A 49 4.25 -13.23 16.54
C LEU A 49 5.38 -12.36 17.11
N GLN A 50 5.78 -11.31 16.40
CA GLN A 50 6.77 -10.33 16.88
C GLN A 50 6.18 -9.24 17.79
N GLY A 51 4.86 -9.21 18.02
CA GLY A 51 4.21 -8.17 18.82
C GLY A 51 4.36 -6.76 18.23
N SER A 52 4.50 -6.63 16.91
CA SER A 52 4.76 -5.36 16.23
C SER A 52 3.67 -5.04 15.20
N PRO A 53 2.47 -4.61 15.64
CA PRO A 53 1.41 -4.29 14.70
C PRO A 53 1.79 -3.11 13.81
N VAL A 54 1.39 -3.18 12.53
CA VAL A 54 1.49 -2.08 11.56
C VAL A 54 0.11 -1.79 10.98
N PRO A 55 -0.14 -0.57 10.45
CA PRO A 55 -1.42 -0.22 9.85
C PRO A 55 -1.82 -1.16 8.69
N THR A 56 -3.12 -1.40 8.55
CA THR A 56 -3.66 -2.32 7.53
C THR A 56 -3.30 -1.96 6.09
N ASN A 57 -3.22 -0.66 5.76
CA ASN A 57 -2.82 -0.25 4.41
C ASN A 57 -1.34 -0.57 4.13
N ASP A 58 -0.48 -0.47 5.15
CA ASP A 58 0.95 -0.77 5.01
C ASP A 58 1.14 -2.27 4.79
N LEU A 59 0.33 -3.12 5.42
CA LEU A 59 0.28 -4.55 5.15
C LEU A 59 -0.09 -4.85 3.69
N TRP A 60 -1.11 -4.19 3.14
CA TRP A 60 -1.50 -4.40 1.74
C TRP A 60 -0.42 -3.94 0.75
N ILE A 61 0.22 -2.80 1.03
CA ILE A 61 1.34 -2.30 0.21
C ILE A 61 2.52 -3.28 0.27
N ALA A 62 2.86 -3.78 1.45
CA ALA A 62 3.92 -4.76 1.65
C ALA A 62 3.63 -6.10 0.97
N ALA A 63 2.40 -6.60 1.10
CA ALA A 63 1.97 -7.83 0.46
C ALA A 63 2.05 -7.76 -1.06
N ALA A 64 1.60 -6.64 -1.66
CA ALA A 64 1.74 -6.41 -3.09
C ALA A 64 3.21 -6.36 -3.51
N ALA A 65 4.06 -5.62 -2.78
CA ALA A 65 5.49 -5.57 -3.09
C ALA A 65 6.14 -6.97 -3.01
N MET A 66 5.77 -7.77 -2.00
CA MET A 66 6.25 -9.14 -1.84
C MET A 66 5.81 -10.05 -3.00
N GLN A 67 4.56 -9.98 -3.43
CA GLN A 67 4.05 -10.75 -4.57
C GLN A 67 4.82 -10.43 -5.86
N TYR A 68 4.96 -9.14 -6.17
CA TYR A 68 5.55 -8.70 -7.44
C TYR A 68 7.08 -8.55 -7.40
N GLY A 69 7.74 -8.89 -6.28
CA GLY A 69 9.19 -8.77 -6.12
C GLY A 69 9.71 -7.33 -6.21
N LEU A 70 8.94 -6.37 -5.71
CA LEU A 70 9.22 -4.94 -5.81
C LEU A 70 9.88 -4.39 -4.55
N VAL A 71 10.69 -3.35 -4.74
CA VAL A 71 11.26 -2.58 -3.63
C VAL A 71 10.29 -1.49 -3.20
N ILE A 72 10.00 -1.40 -1.90
CA ILE A 72 9.24 -0.28 -1.32
C ILE A 72 10.20 0.86 -1.00
N LEU A 73 9.99 2.00 -1.66
CA LEU A 73 10.61 3.26 -1.29
C LEU A 73 9.62 4.08 -0.45
N SER A 74 9.91 4.22 0.84
CA SER A 74 9.03 4.92 1.78
C SER A 74 9.83 5.69 2.83
N ALA A 75 9.27 6.81 3.32
CA ALA A 75 9.76 7.49 4.51
C ALA A 75 9.16 6.90 5.81
N ASP A 76 8.16 6.02 5.68
CA ASP A 76 7.52 5.37 6.82
C ASP A 76 8.37 4.21 7.34
N ARG A 77 8.71 4.27 8.62
CA ARG A 77 9.51 3.25 9.31
C ARG A 77 8.74 1.95 9.57
N HIS A 78 7.41 1.91 9.39
CA HIS A 78 6.64 0.68 9.54
C HIS A 78 7.16 -0.44 8.64
N PHE A 79 7.55 -0.11 7.41
CA PHE A 79 8.08 -1.09 6.44
C PHE A 79 9.41 -1.71 6.85
N LEU A 80 10.17 -1.10 7.78
CA LEU A 80 11.40 -1.69 8.32
C LEU A 80 11.16 -2.87 9.26
N LYS A 81 9.91 -3.05 9.71
CA LYS A 81 9.50 -4.16 10.58
C LYS A 81 9.00 -5.37 9.81
N ILE A 82 8.81 -5.20 8.50
CA ILE A 82 8.28 -6.22 7.59
C ILE A 82 9.48 -7.01 7.03
N PRO A 83 9.41 -8.35 7.00
CA PRO A 83 10.52 -9.20 6.56
C PRO A 83 10.83 -9.08 5.08
#